data_AF-A0A7V9R3C8-F1
#
_entry.id   AF-A0A7V9R3C8-F1
#
_cell.length_a   1.000
_cell.length_b   1.000
_cell.length_c   1.000
_cell.angle_alpha   90.00
_cell.angle_beta   90.00
_cell.angle_gamma   90.00
#
_symmetry.space_group_name_H-M   'P 1'
#
loop_
_entity.id
_entity.type
_entity.pdbx_description
1 polymer ?
#
loop_
_entity_poly.entity_id
_entity_poly.type
_entity_poly.pdbx_seq_one_letter_code
_entity_poly.pdbx_strand_id
1 'polypeptide(L)'
;MTRTVEVRSGAYRDSVGLMQVSTQLRSLSGVEAALVAMATELNLDLLDSMGFDRPVPTSPNDMLVAIDATDTDAVTDALRVLEAALAAGPAPSGG
;
A
#
# COMPACT_ATOMS: atom_id res chain seq x y z
N MET A 1 8.00 -2.78 -16.51
CA MET A 1 7.65 -1.85 -15.43
C MET A 1 6.15 -1.67 -15.46
N THR A 2 5.49 -2.01 -14.36
CA THR A 2 4.05 -2.05 -14.20
C THR A 2 3.70 -1.34 -12.90
N ARG A 3 2.86 -0.30 -13.00
CA ARG A 3 2.41 0.51 -11.87
C ARG A 3 0.94 0.30 -11.64
N THR A 4 0.55 0.16 -10.37
CA THR A 4 -0.85 0.13 -9.98
C THR A 4 -1.08 1.01 -8.76
N VAL A 5 -2.27 1.61 -8.69
CA VAL A 5 -2.76 2.36 -7.54
C VAL A 5 -4.18 1.90 -7.27
N GLU A 6 -4.43 1.45 -6.04
CA GLU A 6 -5.75 1.06 -5.56
C GLU A 6 -6.12 1.90 -4.33
N VAL A 7 -7.40 2.25 -4.24
CA VAL A 7 -8.00 2.90 -3.07
C VAL A 7 -9.02 1.94 -2.49
N ARG A 8 -8.93 1.69 -1.19
CA ARG A 8 -9.80 0.77 -0.48
C ARG A 8 -10.47 1.48 0.68
N SER A 9 -11.79 1.55 0.62
CA SER A 9 -12.58 2.09 1.72
C SER A 9 -12.71 1.08 2.86
N GLY A 10 -12.39 1.52 4.07
CA GLY A 10 -12.43 0.69 5.27
C GLY A 10 -11.82 1.41 6.46
N ALA A 11 -12.14 0.99 7.68
CA ALA A 11 -11.57 1.57 8.89
C ALA A 11 -10.14 1.05 9.13
N TYR A 12 -9.21 1.41 8.25
CA TYR A 12 -7.78 1.17 8.43
C TYR A 12 -7.23 2.28 9.32
N ARG A 13 -6.99 2.01 10.61
CA ARG A 13 -6.53 3.02 11.59
C ARG A 13 -5.13 2.78 12.14
N ASP A 14 -4.50 1.65 11.77
CA ASP A 14 -3.17 1.29 12.24
C ASP A 14 -2.08 1.72 11.26
N SER A 15 -1.64 2.98 11.37
CA SER A 15 -0.55 3.52 10.53
C SER A 15 0.74 2.69 10.64
N VAL A 16 1.05 2.13 11.82
CA VAL A 16 2.22 1.26 12.01
C VAL A 16 2.08 -0.03 11.19
N GLY A 17 0.90 -0.65 11.19
CA GLY A 17 0.62 -1.84 10.38
C GLY A 17 0.79 -1.53 8.89
N LEU A 18 0.22 -0.42 8.40
CA LEU A 18 0.36 0.00 7.00
C LEU A 18 1.82 0.27 6.61
N MET A 19 2.63 0.86 7.50
CA MET A 19 4.06 1.05 7.27
C MET A 19 4.84 -0.28 7.23
N GLN A 20 4.49 -1.24 8.08
CA GLN A 20 5.09 -2.58 8.06
C GLN A 20 4.74 -3.31 6.75
N VAL A 21 3.49 -3.23 6.30
CA VAL A 21 3.07 -3.78 5.01
C VAL A 21 3.83 -3.13 3.87
N SER A 22 3.93 -1.79 3.84
CA SER A 22 4.71 -1.08 2.82
C SER A 22 6.15 -1.58 2.74
N THR A 23 6.78 -1.79 3.91
CA THR A 23 8.16 -2.31 4.00
C THR A 23 8.27 -3.75 3.51
N GLN A 24 7.29 -4.59 3.88
CA GLN A 24 7.22 -5.98 3.44
C GLN A 24 7.07 -6.08 1.91
N LEU A 25 6.19 -5.29 1.30
CA LEU A 25 6.00 -5.26 -0.15
C LEU A 25 7.28 -4.83 -0.88
N ARG A 26 7.97 -3.78 -0.38
CA ARG A 26 9.26 -3.32 -0.93
C ARG A 26 10.39 -4.34 -0.79
N SER A 27 10.24 -5.35 0.05
CA SER A 27 11.22 -6.43 0.21
C SER A 27 11.01 -7.58 -0.78
N LEU A 28 9.93 -7.56 -1.55
CA LEU A 28 9.65 -8.58 -2.55
C LEU A 28 10.50 -8.39 -3.80
N SER A 29 10.98 -9.50 -4.35
CA SER A 29 11.70 -9.50 -5.62
C SER A 29 10.82 -8.93 -6.74
N GLY A 30 11.35 -7.93 -7.46
CA GLY A 30 10.64 -7.29 -8.56
C GLY A 30 9.76 -6.11 -8.16
N VAL A 31 9.60 -5.80 -6.87
CA VAL A 31 8.96 -4.55 -6.42
C VAL A 31 10.02 -3.46 -6.29
N GLU A 32 9.86 -2.36 -7.03
CA GLU A 32 10.79 -1.23 -7.02
C GLU A 32 10.33 -0.15 -6.04
N ALA A 33 9.02 0.06 -5.91
CA ALA A 33 8.43 0.95 -4.92
C ALA A 33 7.07 0.42 -4.46
N ALA A 34 6.74 0.62 -3.19
CA ALA A 34 5.39 0.41 -2.69
C ALA A 34 5.05 1.37 -1.56
N LEU A 35 3.79 1.83 -1.54
CA LEU A 35 3.21 2.69 -0.52
C LEU A 35 1.85 2.15 -0.12
N VAL A 36 1.71 1.76 1.14
CA VAL A 36 0.44 1.39 1.77
C VAL A 36 0.23 2.34 2.93
N ALA A 37 -0.75 3.23 2.81
CA ALA A 37 -0.99 4.29 3.78
C ALA A 37 -2.44 4.78 3.73
N MET A 38 -2.87 5.59 4.69
CA MET A 38 -4.16 6.28 4.57
C MET A 38 -4.09 7.35 3.47
N ALA A 39 -5.15 7.57 2.71
CA ALA A 39 -5.24 8.56 1.63
C ALA A 39 -5.38 10.01 2.15
N THR A 40 -4.60 10.35 3.17
CA THR A 40 -4.43 11.73 3.64
C THR A 40 -3.66 12.55 2.60
N GLU A 41 -3.83 13.87 2.61
CA GLU A 41 -3.12 14.76 1.68
C GLU A 41 -1.60 14.51 1.69
N LEU A 42 -1.00 14.38 2.87
CA LEU A 42 0.43 14.07 3.03
C LEU A 42 0.86 12.82 2.25
N ASN A 43 0.10 11.72 2.34
CA ASN A 43 0.44 10.47 1.67
C ASN A 43 0.12 10.52 0.17
N LEU A 44 -0.86 11.31 -0.23
CA LEU A 44 -1.17 11.55 -1.64
C LEU A 44 -0.09 12.44 -2.30
N ASP A 45 0.54 13.36 -1.58
CA ASP A 45 1.72 14.13 -2.04
C ASP A 45 2.97 13.23 -2.11
N LEU A 46 3.11 12.29 -1.18
CA LEU A 46 4.15 11.27 -1.24
C LEU A 46 3.97 10.34 -2.46
N LEU A 47 2.74 9.95 -2.76
CA LEU A 47 2.38 9.17 -3.95
C LEU A 47 2.79 9.90 -5.24
N ASP A 48 2.48 11.19 -5.35
CA ASP A 48 2.86 12.04 -6.49
C ASP A 48 4.38 12.13 -6.64
N SER A 49 5.10 12.32 -5.53
CA SER A 49 6.57 12.34 -5.50
C SER A 49 7.21 11.01 -5.95
N MET A 50 6.51 9.89 -5.81
CA MET A 50 6.92 8.58 -6.33
C MET A 50 6.61 8.40 -7.83
N GLY A 51 5.88 9.35 -8.44
CA GLY A 51 5.52 9.34 -9.85
C GLY A 51 4.29 8.47 -10.17
N PHE A 52 3.44 8.22 -9.19
CA PHE A 52 2.14 7.57 -9.39
C PHE A 52 1.04 8.59 -9.65
N ASP A 53 0.01 8.18 -10.38
CA ASP A 53 -1.17 8.99 -10.60
C ASP A 53 -2.03 9.06 -9.32
N ARG A 54 -2.51 10.25 -8.97
CA ARG A 54 -3.32 10.46 -7.76
C ARG A 54 -4.74 9.94 -8.02
N PRO A 55 -5.23 8.93 -7.29
CA PRO A 55 -6.57 8.43 -7.48
C PRO A 55 -7.60 9.43 -6.95
N VAL A 56 -8.68 9.63 -7.71
CA VAL A 56 -9.77 10.55 -7.35
C VAL A 56 -11.10 9.86 -7.72
N PRO A 57 -12.12 9.85 -6.83
CA PRO A 57 -12.18 10.44 -5.49
C PRO A 57 -11.47 9.60 -4.40
N THR A 58 -10.95 10.28 -3.38
CA THR A 58 -10.40 9.67 -2.16
C THR A 58 -10.88 10.43 -0.91
N SER A 59 -11.00 9.72 0.20
CA SER A 59 -11.23 10.26 1.54
C SER A 59 -10.00 10.00 2.43
N PRO A 60 -9.69 10.87 3.40
CA PRO A 60 -8.60 10.63 4.34
C PRO A 60 -8.69 9.31 5.12
N ASN A 61 -9.89 8.70 5.20
CA ASN A 61 -10.11 7.41 5.84
C ASN A 61 -9.89 6.20 4.92
N ASP A 62 -9.74 6.41 3.61
CA ASP A 62 -9.45 5.31 2.69
C ASP A 62 -8.00 4.88 2.81
N MET A 63 -7.72 3.62 2.54
CA MET A 63 -6.37 3.12 2.39
C MET A 63 -5.94 3.23 0.92
N LEU A 64 -4.82 3.89 0.71
CA LEU A 64 -4.09 3.98 -0.54
C LEU A 64 -3.06 2.84 -0.62
N VAL A 65 -3.04 2.14 -1.74
CA VAL A 65 -2.07 1.09 -2.07
C VAL A 65 -1.47 1.43 -3.42
N ALA A 66 -0.17 1.71 -3.48
CA ALA A 66 0.55 1.95 -4.72
C ALA A 66 1.73 0.98 -4.83
N ILE A 67 1.91 0.36 -5.99
CA ILE A 67 2.96 -0.63 -6.25
C ILE A 67 3.55 -0.35 -7.63
N ASP A 68 4.87 -0.17 -7.69
CA ASP A 68 5.69 -0.13 -8.91
C ASP A 68 6.57 -1.37 -8.92
N ALA A 69 6.46 -2.16 -9.98
CA ALA A 69 7.16 -3.42 -10.10
C ALA A 69 7.69 -3.65 -11.51
N THR A 70 8.63 -4.56 -11.64
CA THR A 70 9.29 -4.87 -12.92
C THR A 70 8.33 -5.48 -13.93
N ASP A 71 7.36 -6.29 -13.47
CA ASP A 71 6.36 -6.94 -14.30
C ASP A 71 5.05 -7.26 -13.54
N THR A 72 4.02 -7.69 -14.27
CA THR A 72 2.67 -7.98 -13.76
C THR A 72 2.64 -9.11 -12.73
N ASP A 73 3.50 -10.12 -12.85
CA ASP A 73 3.62 -11.20 -11.85
C ASP A 73 4.07 -10.66 -10.49
N ALA A 74 5.04 -9.74 -10.48
CA ALA A 74 5.53 -9.11 -9.25
C ALA A 74 4.45 -8.23 -8.58
N VAL A 75 3.62 -7.53 -9.37
CA VAL A 75 2.44 -6.82 -8.86
C VAL A 75 1.45 -7.81 -8.23
N THR A 76 1.17 -8.91 -8.91
CA THR A 76 0.25 -9.95 -8.42
C THR A 76 0.75 -10.57 -7.11
N ASP A 77 2.05 -10.84 -7.00
CA ASP A 77 2.67 -11.33 -5.79
C ASP A 77 2.58 -10.33 -4.64
N ALA A 78 2.84 -9.05 -4.91
CA ALA A 78 2.73 -7.98 -3.94
C ALA A 78 1.29 -7.82 -3.43
N LEU A 79 0.29 -7.84 -4.31
CA LEU A 79 -1.12 -7.80 -3.93
C LEU A 79 -1.51 -9.00 -3.05
N ARG A 80 -1.00 -10.21 -3.34
CA ARG A 80 -1.25 -11.39 -2.51
C ARG A 80 -0.68 -11.24 -1.10
N VAL A 81 0.52 -10.70 -0.98
CA VAL A 81 1.17 -10.44 0.31
C VAL A 81 0.42 -9.35 1.08
N LEU A 82 -0.02 -8.30 0.40
CA LEU A 82 -0.90 -7.27 0.96
C LEU A 82 -2.18 -7.89 1.54
N GLU A 83 -2.91 -8.72 0.77
CA GLU A 83 -4.12 -9.38 1.28
C GLU A 83 -3.85 -10.21 2.53
N ALA A 84 -2.77 -11.00 2.50
CA ALA A 84 -2.38 -11.83 3.64
C ALA A 84 -2.08 -10.99 4.89
N ALA A 85 -1.38 -9.87 4.73
CA ALA A 85 -1.04 -8.98 5.83
C ALA A 85 -2.27 -8.25 6.39
N LEU A 86 -3.22 -7.85 5.53
CA LEU A 86 -4.48 -7.25 5.96
C LEU A 86 -5.39 -8.27 6.67
N ALA A 87 -5.41 -9.52 6.19
CA ALA A 87 -6.19 -10.60 6.78
C ALA A 87 -5.65 -11.09 8.13
N ALA A 88 -4.34 -11.00 8.36
CA ALA A 88 -3.73 -11.31 9.64
C ALA A 88 -4.20 -10.37 10.79
N GLY A 89 -4.83 -9.24 10.44
CA GLY A 89 -5.21 -8.19 11.38
C GLY A 89 -3.99 -7.52 12.03
N PRO A 90 -4.18 -6.42 12.79
CA PRO A 90 -3.12 -5.98 13.68
C PRO A 90 -2.82 -7.15 14.61
N ALA A 91 -1.59 -7.66 14.56
CA ALA A 91 -1.12 -8.63 15.56
C ALA A 91 -1.46 -8.05 16.93
N PRO A 92 -2.07 -8.82 17.85
CA PRO A 92 -2.35 -8.30 19.18
C PRO A 92 -1.03 -7.80 19.75
N SER A 93 -0.92 -6.49 19.95
CA SER A 93 0.16 -5.89 20.71
C SER A 93 0.14 -6.57 22.07
N GLY A 94 1.14 -7.43 22.30
CA GLY A 94 1.22 -8.30 23.46
C GLY A 94 1.10 -7.50 24.77
N GLY A 95 0.31 -8.07 25.69
CA GLY A 95 0.36 -7.72 27.11
C GLY A 95 1.49 -8.45 27.83
#